data_AF-A0AAW5CCW2-F1
#
_entry.id   AF-A0AAW5CCW2-F1
#
_cell.length_a   1.000
_cell.length_b   1.000
_cell.length_c   1.000
_cell.angle_alpha   90.00
_cell.angle_beta   90.00
_cell.angle_gamma   90.00
#
_symmetry.space_group_name_H-M   'P 1'
#
loop_
_entity.id
_entity.type
_entity.pdbx_description
1 polymer ?
#
loop_
_entity_poly.entity_id
_entity_poly.type
_entity_poly.pdbx_seq_one_letter_code
_entity_poly.pdbx_strand_id
1 'polypeptide(L)'
;MKNLLILLGILLSSPFVVAQHLAINGNVAIADNSPEGTRVVVTKNGNKLDEQVLNKKGHFDLKLAFDADYKISFEKTGYITKIVSINTEVPEESIENNPDFPPVKLIINLLPSVEKIDLSIFDQPIAILTYQAELDDFTFDKSYSDKIKDRIAQTEQAVKKQLAARDAAAIEQERKFAELFNKGLESFGRKAWQAAIDSWTLAQNMKPGNKEVKQKIAEAQEQAKLEEARKSVELQNEQTYRLLLAAADSLFSREE
;
A
#
# COMPACT_ATOMS: atom_id res chain seq x y z
N MET A 1 22.47 88.34 -1.51
CA MET A 1 23.04 87.32 -0.61
C MET A 1 22.25 86.03 -0.81
N LYS A 2 22.91 85.00 -1.35
CA LYS A 2 22.34 83.68 -1.69
C LYS A 2 22.49 82.78 -0.45
N ASN A 3 21.39 82.33 0.14
CA ASN A 3 21.43 81.24 1.13
C ASN A 3 21.03 79.94 0.44
N LEU A 4 22.04 79.11 0.20
CA LEU A 4 21.92 77.74 -0.30
C LEU A 4 21.61 76.82 0.90
N LEU A 5 20.38 76.32 0.99
CA LEU A 5 19.99 75.26 1.92
C LEU A 5 20.27 73.91 1.27
N ILE A 6 21.33 73.24 1.72
CA ILE A 6 21.54 71.80 1.52
C ILE A 6 21.05 71.14 2.80
N LEU A 7 20.00 70.32 2.73
CA LEU A 7 19.71 69.38 3.81
C LEU A 7 19.69 67.94 3.27
N LEU A 8 20.74 67.27 3.71
CA LEU A 8 21.16 65.87 3.63
C LEU A 8 20.00 64.87 3.78
N GLY A 9 19.77 64.03 2.76
CA GLY A 9 18.92 62.85 2.86
C GLY A 9 19.68 61.68 3.49
N ILE A 10 19.31 61.28 4.71
CA ILE A 10 19.83 60.08 5.36
C ILE A 10 19.09 58.87 4.78
N LEU A 11 19.76 58.10 3.91
CA LEU A 11 19.32 56.78 3.48
C LEU A 11 19.52 55.80 4.64
N LEU A 12 18.44 55.51 5.38
CA LEU A 12 18.36 54.41 6.33
C LEU A 12 18.33 53.08 5.55
N SER A 13 19.50 52.55 5.20
CA SER A 13 19.61 51.15 4.78
C SER A 13 19.37 50.27 6.01
N SER A 14 18.16 49.76 6.16
CA SER A 14 17.88 48.74 7.18
C SER A 14 18.67 47.48 6.82
N PRO A 15 19.49 46.92 7.72
CA PRO A 15 20.16 45.65 7.44
C PRO A 15 19.09 44.56 7.30
N PHE A 16 19.15 43.82 6.19
CA PHE A 16 18.41 42.57 6.05
C PHE A 16 18.95 41.59 7.09
N VAL A 17 18.22 41.40 8.20
CA VAL A 17 18.47 40.29 9.10
C VAL A 17 17.95 39.04 8.41
N VAL A 18 18.86 38.18 7.95
CA VAL A 18 18.51 36.83 7.52
C VAL A 18 18.12 36.07 8.79
N ALA A 19 16.87 35.62 8.89
CA ALA A 19 16.43 34.82 10.02
C ALA A 19 17.19 33.48 10.00
N GLN A 20 17.96 33.22 11.06
CA GLN A 20 18.71 31.97 11.19
C GLN A 20 17.76 30.80 11.43
N HIS A 21 18.12 29.62 10.93
CA HIS A 21 17.27 28.45 10.96
C HIS A 21 18.06 27.16 10.94
N LEU A 22 17.50 26.10 11.54
CA LEU A 22 17.93 24.73 11.30
C LEU A 22 17.30 24.22 10.00
N ALA A 23 18.13 23.78 9.05
CA ALA A 23 17.66 23.17 7.82
C ALA A 23 17.39 21.67 8.03
N ILE A 24 16.18 21.22 7.72
CA ILE A 24 15.81 19.81 7.71
C ILE A 24 15.48 19.42 6.27
N ASN A 25 16.24 18.51 5.70
CA ASN A 25 15.97 17.99 4.36
C ASN A 25 15.83 16.48 4.39
N GLY A 26 15.07 15.94 3.46
CA GLY A 26 14.81 14.52 3.51
C GLY A 26 14.00 13.98 2.37
N ASN A 27 13.72 12.69 2.46
CA ASN A 27 12.85 11.99 1.54
C ASN A 27 11.94 11.04 2.30
N VAL A 28 10.70 10.94 1.83
CA VAL A 28 9.78 9.86 2.18
C VAL A 28 9.89 8.77 1.13
N ALA A 29 10.06 7.53 1.57
CA ALA A 29 10.07 6.34 0.74
C ALA A 29 8.96 5.38 1.17
N ILE A 30 8.40 4.68 0.18
CA ILE A 30 7.40 3.64 0.36
C ILE A 30 7.83 2.46 -0.51
N ALA A 31 8.01 1.28 0.09
CA ALA A 31 8.36 0.09 -0.67
C ALA A 31 7.26 -0.23 -1.69
N ASP A 32 7.65 -0.43 -2.95
CA ASP A 32 6.78 -0.78 -4.08
C ASP A 32 5.61 0.20 -4.35
N ASN A 33 5.69 1.43 -3.83
CA ASN A 33 4.65 2.45 -4.02
C ASN A 33 5.23 3.87 -4.10
N SER A 34 4.42 4.82 -4.58
CA SER A 34 4.81 6.22 -4.71
C SER A 34 4.62 7.00 -3.39
N PRO A 35 5.60 7.83 -2.97
CA PRO A 35 5.43 8.75 -1.85
C PRO A 35 4.54 9.97 -2.21
N GLU A 36 4.15 10.14 -3.47
CA GLU A 36 3.29 11.24 -3.94
C GLU A 36 2.00 11.34 -3.11
N GLY A 37 1.63 12.57 -2.75
CA GLY A 37 0.45 12.85 -1.92
C GLY A 37 0.64 12.58 -0.42
N THR A 38 1.84 12.21 0.03
CA THR A 38 2.18 12.27 1.46
C THR A 38 2.16 13.72 1.92
N ARG A 39 1.55 14.01 3.07
CA ARG A 39 1.62 15.30 3.73
C ARG A 39 2.74 15.30 4.77
N VAL A 40 3.56 16.34 4.75
CA VAL A 40 4.53 16.65 5.80
C VAL A 40 3.96 17.83 6.57
N VAL A 41 3.40 17.57 7.74
CA VAL A 41 2.75 18.57 8.59
C VAL A 41 3.70 18.98 9.69
N VAL A 42 3.98 20.28 9.79
CA VAL A 42 4.89 20.84 10.81
C VAL A 42 4.06 21.58 11.85
N THR A 43 4.25 21.24 13.12
CA THR A 43 3.72 22.01 14.25
C THR A 43 4.85 22.66 15.02
N LYS A 44 4.70 23.94 15.41
CA LYS A 44 5.60 24.71 16.28
C LYS A 44 4.89 25.01 17.59
N ASN A 45 5.47 24.63 18.71
CA ASN A 45 4.92 24.84 20.06
C ASN A 45 3.45 24.38 20.17
N GLY A 46 3.14 23.23 19.55
CA GLY A 46 1.79 22.64 19.52
C GLY A 46 0.83 23.21 18.47
N ASN A 47 1.17 24.29 17.79
CA ASN A 47 0.33 24.91 16.76
C ASN A 47 0.81 24.51 15.36
N LYS A 48 -0.12 24.24 14.43
CA LYS A 48 0.25 24.00 13.03
C LYS A 48 0.95 25.23 12.44
N LEU A 49 2.17 25.02 11.93
CA LEU A 49 2.98 26.04 11.30
C LEU A 49 2.90 25.95 9.77
N ASP A 50 3.09 24.75 9.22
CA ASP A 50 3.21 24.53 7.79
C ASP A 50 2.72 23.13 7.37
N GLU A 51 2.45 22.96 6.08
CA GLU A 51 2.15 21.68 5.45
C GLU A 51 2.67 21.63 4.01
N GLN A 52 3.44 20.59 3.70
CA GLN A 52 3.89 20.29 2.35
C GLN A 52 3.25 18.98 1.84
N VAL A 53 2.70 18.99 0.62
CA VAL A 53 2.30 17.77 -0.08
C VAL A 53 3.42 17.33 -1.02
N LEU A 54 3.88 16.09 -0.86
CA LEU A 54 5.02 15.57 -1.62
C LEU A 54 4.64 15.14 -3.03
N ASN A 55 5.58 15.32 -3.95
CA ASN A 55 5.50 14.77 -5.31
C ASN A 55 6.08 13.35 -5.36
N LYS A 56 6.17 12.76 -6.56
CA LYS A 56 6.71 11.41 -6.80
C LYS A 56 8.14 11.17 -6.31
N LYS A 57 8.96 12.21 -6.17
CA LYS A 57 10.33 12.09 -5.65
C LYS A 57 10.36 11.93 -4.12
N GLY A 58 9.27 12.31 -3.42
CA GLY A 58 9.19 12.20 -1.97
C GLY A 58 10.06 13.21 -1.20
N HIS A 59 10.66 14.19 -1.88
CA HIS A 59 11.58 15.14 -1.26
C HIS A 59 10.84 16.25 -0.50
N PHE A 60 11.36 16.57 0.69
CA PHE A 60 10.95 17.72 1.50
C PHE A 60 12.17 18.51 1.98
N ASP A 61 11.95 19.81 2.18
CA ASP A 61 12.92 20.77 2.70
C ASP A 61 12.18 21.72 3.64
N LEU A 62 12.63 21.82 4.88
CA LEU A 62 12.03 22.60 5.94
C LEU A 62 13.09 23.49 6.58
N LYS A 63 12.67 24.66 7.03
CA LYS A 63 13.50 25.63 7.76
C LYS A 63 12.86 25.92 9.09
N LEU A 64 13.49 25.48 10.16
CA LEU A 64 12.97 25.62 11.52
C LEU A 64 13.70 26.75 12.22
N ALA A 65 12.97 27.78 12.64
CA ALA A 65 13.56 28.81 13.49
C ALA A 65 14.00 28.21 14.84
N PHE A 66 15.07 28.74 15.43
CA PHE A 66 15.53 28.36 16.76
C PHE A 66 14.52 28.71 17.86
N ASP A 67 14.77 28.20 19.06
CA ASP A 67 14.00 28.46 20.28
C ASP A 67 12.54 28.00 20.20
N ALA A 68 12.32 26.77 19.75
CA ALA A 68 10.99 26.17 19.73
C ALA A 68 10.99 24.63 19.70
N ASP A 69 9.84 24.07 20.08
CA ASP A 69 9.53 22.66 19.92
C ASP A 69 8.77 22.42 18.61
N TYR A 70 9.34 21.59 17.74
CA TYR A 70 8.71 21.17 16.51
C TYR A 70 8.30 19.70 16.55
N LYS A 71 7.17 19.40 15.91
CA LYS A 71 6.83 18.04 15.47
C LYS A 71 6.59 18.06 13.97
N ILE A 72 7.18 17.08 13.28
CA ILE A 72 7.00 16.84 11.85
C ILE A 72 6.28 15.50 11.71
N SER A 73 5.03 15.55 11.24
CA SER A 73 4.19 14.39 10.98
C SER A 73 4.19 14.05 9.49
N PHE A 74 4.47 12.79 9.17
CA PHE A 74 4.47 12.26 7.80
C PHE A 74 3.22 11.39 7.61
N GLU A 75 2.25 11.93 6.87
CA GLU A 75 0.89 11.39 6.82
C GLU A 75 0.50 11.01 5.40
N LYS A 76 0.02 9.77 5.23
CA LYS A 76 -0.55 9.31 3.97
C LYS A 76 -1.71 8.35 4.24
N THR A 77 -2.83 8.56 3.56
CA THR A 77 -4.02 7.70 3.71
C THR A 77 -3.66 6.24 3.45
N GLY A 78 -4.00 5.36 4.39
CA GLY A 78 -3.70 3.92 4.32
C GLY A 78 -2.29 3.53 4.78
N TYR A 79 -1.50 4.48 5.31
CA TYR A 79 -0.15 4.25 5.82
C TYR A 79 -0.04 4.63 7.30
N ILE A 80 0.93 4.02 7.96
CA ILE A 80 1.32 4.34 9.33
C ILE A 80 1.93 5.74 9.34
N THR A 81 1.37 6.64 10.16
CA THR A 81 1.92 7.98 10.36
C THR A 81 3.24 7.89 11.13
N LYS A 82 4.23 8.69 10.75
CA LYS A 82 5.52 8.78 11.45
C LYS A 82 5.71 10.20 11.98
N ILE A 83 6.21 10.33 13.20
CA ILE A 83 6.43 11.63 13.84
C ILE A 83 7.90 11.77 14.19
N VAL A 84 8.53 12.88 13.84
CA VAL A 84 9.85 13.28 14.34
C VAL A 84 9.67 14.53 15.18
N SER A 85 10.21 14.53 16.40
CA SER A 85 10.23 15.74 17.25
C SER A 85 11.62 16.37 17.24
N ILE A 86 11.68 17.69 17.19
CA ILE A 86 12.92 18.44 17.14
C ILE A 86 12.76 19.63 18.08
N ASN A 87 13.57 19.69 19.13
CA ASN A 87 13.69 20.89 19.95
C ASN A 87 14.87 21.70 19.41
N THR A 88 14.62 22.96 19.03
CA THR A 88 15.62 23.87 18.43
C THR A 88 16.15 24.90 19.43
N GLU A 89 16.09 24.59 20.73
CA GLU A 89 16.72 25.40 21.77
C GLU A 89 18.24 25.23 21.68
N VAL A 90 18.95 26.34 21.53
CA VAL A 90 20.41 26.41 21.40
C VAL A 90 20.88 27.62 22.20
N PRO A 91 21.97 27.51 22.99
CA PRO A 91 22.53 28.68 23.68
C PRO A 91 22.86 29.81 22.70
N GLU A 92 22.52 31.06 23.05
CA GLU A 92 22.78 32.23 22.19
C GLU A 92 24.25 32.32 21.76
N GLU A 93 25.18 32.05 22.67
CA GLU A 93 26.62 32.04 22.38
C GLU A 93 26.99 31.01 21.30
N SER A 94 26.33 29.84 21.26
CA SER A 94 26.56 28.84 20.22
C SER A 94 26.05 29.31 18.85
N ILE A 95 24.89 29.98 18.84
CA ILE A 95 24.31 30.56 17.62
C ILE A 95 25.20 31.69 17.07
N GLU A 96 25.74 32.55 17.93
CA GLU A 96 26.62 33.65 17.52
C GLU A 96 27.96 33.14 16.96
N ASN A 97 28.52 32.09 17.57
CA ASN A 97 29.79 31.51 17.16
C ASN A 97 29.66 30.59 15.93
N ASN A 98 28.52 29.90 15.79
CA ASN A 98 28.23 28.96 14.72
C ASN A 98 26.76 29.05 14.27
N PRO A 99 26.42 30.05 13.42
CA PRO A 99 25.04 30.26 12.98
C PRO A 99 24.59 29.24 11.91
N ASP A 100 25.53 28.51 11.30
CA ASP A 100 25.31 27.65 10.13
C ASP A 100 25.42 26.16 10.49
N PHE A 101 24.48 25.67 11.30
CA PHE A 101 24.40 24.25 11.62
C PHE A 101 24.25 23.38 10.35
N PRO A 102 24.92 22.20 10.30
CA PRO A 102 24.73 21.26 9.22
C PRO A 102 23.25 20.88 9.02
N PRO A 103 22.78 20.73 7.76
CA PRO A 103 21.41 20.28 7.53
C PRO A 103 21.17 18.86 8.08
N VAL A 104 20.09 18.70 8.84
CA VAL A 104 19.64 17.39 9.32
C VAL A 104 18.98 16.65 8.16
N LYS A 105 19.52 15.47 7.84
CA LYS A 105 18.98 14.58 6.79
C LYS A 105 18.07 13.52 7.38
N LEU A 106 16.81 13.51 6.96
CA LEU A 106 15.81 12.52 7.38
C LEU A 106 15.39 11.61 6.22
N ILE A 107 15.38 10.31 6.46
CA ILE A 107 14.82 9.31 5.53
C ILE A 107 13.67 8.62 6.24
N ILE A 108 12.46 8.83 5.75
CA ILE A 108 11.24 8.31 6.36
C ILE A 108 10.67 7.19 5.51
N ASN A 109 10.63 5.99 6.06
CA ASN A 109 10.00 4.85 5.42
C ASN A 109 8.57 4.70 5.95
N LEU A 110 7.57 4.90 5.09
CA LEU A 110 6.17 4.63 5.45
C LEU A 110 5.81 3.19 5.09
N LEU A 111 5.13 2.53 6.02
CA LEU A 111 4.57 1.20 5.83
C LEU A 111 3.05 1.31 5.71
N PRO A 112 2.40 0.48 4.87
CA PRO A 112 0.95 0.39 4.86
C PRO A 112 0.41 0.04 6.26
N SER A 113 -0.71 0.64 6.62
CA SER A 113 -1.44 0.24 7.82
C SER A 113 -2.05 -1.14 7.61
N VAL A 114 -1.99 -1.97 8.65
CA VAL A 114 -2.53 -3.33 8.64
C VAL A 114 -3.45 -3.54 9.82
N GLU A 115 -4.47 -4.37 9.64
CA GLU A 115 -5.39 -4.74 10.72
C GLU A 115 -4.69 -5.69 11.71
N LYS A 116 -5.21 -5.81 12.94
CA LYS A 116 -4.78 -6.83 13.93
C LYS A 116 -3.35 -6.68 14.49
N ILE A 117 -2.62 -5.64 14.11
CA ILE A 117 -1.38 -5.23 14.79
C ILE A 117 -1.66 -3.94 15.53
N ASP A 118 -1.22 -3.86 16.78
CA ASP A 118 -1.25 -2.62 17.55
C ASP A 118 -0.18 -1.66 17.01
N LEU A 119 -0.63 -0.51 16.51
CA LEU A 119 0.21 0.52 15.90
C LEU A 119 0.40 1.74 16.82
N SER A 120 -0.08 1.70 18.07
CA SER A 120 -0.04 2.82 19.03
C SER A 120 1.37 3.31 19.35
N ILE A 121 2.40 2.49 19.11
CA ILE A 121 3.80 2.93 19.21
C ILE A 121 4.12 4.11 18.29
N PHE A 122 3.41 4.24 17.16
CA PHE A 122 3.64 5.30 16.18
C PHE A 122 2.88 6.60 16.49
N ASP A 123 2.04 6.61 17.54
CA ASP A 123 1.50 7.85 18.11
C ASP A 123 2.59 8.64 18.86
N GLN A 124 3.71 7.99 19.15
CA GLN A 124 4.91 8.59 19.73
C GLN A 124 5.93 8.95 18.64
N PRO A 125 6.82 9.94 18.88
CA PRO A 125 7.90 10.24 17.96
C PRO A 125 8.78 9.02 17.69
N ILE A 126 9.09 8.73 16.43
CA ILE A 126 10.05 7.69 16.08
C ILE A 126 11.50 8.13 16.31
N ALA A 127 11.72 9.43 16.39
CA ALA A 127 12.99 10.04 16.74
C ALA A 127 12.77 11.39 17.42
N ILE A 128 13.68 11.74 18.33
CA ILE A 128 13.78 13.07 18.92
C ILE A 128 15.17 13.60 18.61
N LEU A 129 15.26 14.83 18.10
CA LEU A 129 16.52 15.53 17.90
C LEU A 129 16.61 16.73 18.83
N THR A 130 17.80 16.94 19.38
CA THR A 130 18.13 18.03 20.31
C THR A 130 19.54 18.52 20.01
N TYR A 131 19.83 19.77 20.36
CA TYR A 131 21.18 20.30 20.34
C TYR A 131 22.04 19.62 21.42
N GLN A 132 23.26 19.23 21.05
CA GLN A 132 24.25 18.65 21.96
C GLN A 132 25.47 19.55 22.03
N ALA A 133 25.66 20.24 23.16
CA ALA A 133 26.74 21.22 23.33
C ALA A 133 28.14 20.62 23.15
N GLU A 134 28.32 19.34 23.49
CA GLU A 134 29.62 18.64 23.29
C GLU A 134 29.98 18.46 21.82
N LEU A 135 28.98 18.38 20.94
CA LEU A 135 29.15 18.17 19.51
C LEU A 135 28.94 19.45 18.69
N ASP A 136 28.43 20.52 19.33
CA ASP A 136 27.98 21.75 18.67
C ASP A 136 27.05 21.45 17.48
N ASP A 137 26.15 20.46 17.64
CA ASP A 137 25.29 19.97 16.56
C ASP A 137 23.98 19.36 17.09
N PHE A 138 23.00 19.23 16.20
CA PHE A 138 21.75 18.54 16.45
C PHE A 138 21.90 17.04 16.22
N THR A 139 21.67 16.25 17.26
CA THR A 139 21.74 14.79 17.16
C THR A 139 20.53 14.11 17.82
N PHE A 140 20.40 12.81 17.56
CA PHE A 140 19.33 12.01 18.13
C PHE A 140 19.49 11.88 19.65
N ASP A 141 18.39 12.07 20.39
CA ASP A 141 18.34 11.76 21.80
C ASP A 141 18.57 10.26 21.99
N LYS A 142 19.75 9.91 22.50
CA LYS A 142 20.16 8.52 22.71
C LYS A 142 19.30 7.82 23.76
N SER A 143 18.92 8.51 24.84
CA SER A 143 18.13 7.93 25.93
C SER A 143 16.72 7.56 25.46
N TYR A 144 16.11 8.43 24.67
CA TYR A 144 14.85 8.18 24.02
C TYR A 144 14.96 7.05 22.99
N SER A 145 15.96 7.13 22.10
CA SER A 145 16.19 6.14 21.05
C SER A 145 16.36 4.74 21.64
N ASP A 146 17.14 4.58 22.71
CA ASP A 146 17.37 3.30 23.38
C ASP A 146 16.08 2.73 24.00
N LYS A 147 15.11 3.56 24.39
CA LYS A 147 13.82 3.11 24.95
C LYS A 147 12.81 2.67 23.89
N ILE A 148 12.88 3.21 22.68
CA ILE A 148 11.80 3.05 21.69
C ILE A 148 12.19 2.24 20.46
N LYS A 149 13.47 2.24 20.05
CA LYS A 149 13.93 1.67 18.77
C LYS A 149 13.52 0.20 18.59
N ASP A 150 13.62 -0.61 19.65
CA ASP A 150 13.31 -2.03 19.58
C ASP A 150 11.81 -2.27 19.42
N ARG A 151 10.97 -1.47 20.09
CA ARG A 151 9.50 -1.55 19.98
C ARG A 151 9.02 -1.11 18.59
N ILE A 152 9.63 -0.06 18.04
CA ILE A 152 9.40 0.36 16.65
C ILE A 152 9.79 -0.76 15.69
N ALA A 153 11.01 -1.29 15.80
CA ALA A 153 11.51 -2.33 14.92
C ALA A 153 10.66 -3.61 14.98
N GLN A 154 10.27 -4.05 16.17
CA GLN A 154 9.38 -5.20 16.36
C GLN A 154 8.01 -4.98 15.70
N THR A 155 7.42 -3.80 15.88
CA THR A 155 6.12 -3.49 15.28
C THR A 155 6.20 -3.41 13.76
N GLU A 156 7.23 -2.75 13.22
CA GLU A 156 7.46 -2.72 11.77
C GLU A 156 7.70 -4.10 11.18
N GLN A 157 8.45 -4.96 11.90
CA GLN A 157 8.66 -6.34 11.48
C GLN A 157 7.36 -7.15 11.48
N ALA A 158 6.51 -6.97 12.49
CA ALA A 158 5.20 -7.60 12.53
C ALA A 158 4.33 -7.14 11.34
N VAL A 159 4.31 -5.84 11.03
CA VAL A 159 3.60 -5.27 9.87
C VAL A 159 4.10 -5.89 8.57
N LYS A 160 5.42 -5.90 8.36
CA LYS A 160 6.03 -6.50 7.16
C LYS A 160 5.69 -7.99 7.04
N LYS A 161 5.70 -8.73 8.14
CA LYS A 161 5.32 -10.15 8.15
C LYS A 161 3.85 -10.36 7.78
N GLN A 162 2.96 -9.50 8.26
CA GLN A 162 1.55 -9.57 7.92
C GLN A 162 1.29 -9.23 6.45
N LEU A 163 1.96 -8.21 5.91
CA LEU A 163 1.89 -7.87 4.50
C LEU A 163 2.35 -9.05 3.64
N ALA A 164 3.53 -9.60 3.94
CA ALA A 164 4.04 -10.78 3.23
C ALA A 164 3.10 -12.00 3.32
N ALA A 165 2.46 -12.22 4.48
CA ALA A 165 1.50 -13.30 4.64
C ALA A 165 0.21 -13.07 3.81
N ARG A 166 -0.26 -11.82 3.73
CA ARG A 166 -1.40 -11.45 2.90
C ARG A 166 -1.09 -11.63 1.41
N ASP A 167 0.08 -11.21 0.97
CA ASP A 167 0.52 -11.34 -0.42
C ASP A 167 0.70 -12.81 -0.80
N ALA A 168 1.34 -13.60 0.06
CA ALA A 168 1.46 -15.04 -0.13
C ALA A 168 0.08 -15.73 -0.19
N ALA A 169 -0.85 -15.34 0.68
CA ALA A 169 -2.21 -15.87 0.65
C ALA A 169 -2.95 -15.48 -0.65
N ALA A 170 -2.78 -14.25 -1.14
CA ALA A 170 -3.36 -13.82 -2.41
C ALA A 170 -2.78 -14.58 -3.61
N ILE A 171 -1.46 -14.78 -3.64
CA ILE A 171 -0.79 -15.59 -4.67
C ILE A 171 -1.28 -17.04 -4.64
N GLU A 172 -1.40 -17.64 -3.46
CA GLU A 172 -1.88 -19.02 -3.32
C GLU A 172 -3.36 -19.16 -3.73
N GLN A 173 -4.19 -18.16 -3.42
CA GLN A 173 -5.58 -18.12 -3.89
C GLN A 173 -5.64 -18.01 -5.42
N GLU A 174 -4.79 -17.21 -6.05
CA GLU A 174 -4.70 -17.13 -7.52
C GLU A 174 -4.25 -18.46 -8.12
N ARG A 175 -3.22 -19.10 -7.53
CA ARG A 175 -2.71 -20.38 -7.98
C ARG A 175 -3.79 -21.47 -7.93
N LYS A 176 -4.49 -21.59 -6.80
CA LYS A 176 -5.60 -22.54 -6.63
C LYS A 176 -6.75 -22.25 -7.60
N PHE A 177 -7.07 -20.98 -7.82
CA PHE A 177 -8.08 -20.59 -8.79
C PHE A 177 -7.69 -21.04 -10.21
N ALA A 178 -6.45 -20.77 -10.65
CA ALA A 178 -5.94 -21.16 -11.95
C ALA A 178 -5.92 -22.69 -12.12
N GLU A 179 -5.53 -23.43 -11.08
CA GLU A 179 -5.54 -24.90 -11.07
C GLU A 179 -6.95 -25.46 -11.28
N LEU A 180 -7.94 -24.96 -10.52
CA LEU A 180 -9.35 -25.37 -10.67
C LEU A 180 -9.92 -24.99 -12.04
N PHE A 181 -9.57 -23.80 -12.52
CA PHE A 181 -10.01 -23.34 -13.83
C PHE A 181 -9.48 -24.23 -14.96
N ASN A 182 -8.18 -24.56 -14.93
CA ASN A 182 -7.55 -25.45 -15.91
C ASN A 182 -8.06 -26.88 -15.82
N LYS A 183 -8.28 -27.41 -14.61
CA LYS A 183 -8.91 -28.72 -14.42
C LYS A 183 -10.30 -28.78 -15.04
N GLY A 184 -11.06 -27.68 -14.96
CA GLY A 184 -12.33 -27.54 -15.65
C GLY A 184 -12.17 -27.59 -17.17
N LEU A 185 -11.20 -26.87 -17.74
CA LEU A 185 -10.89 -26.90 -19.18
C LEU A 185 -10.50 -28.30 -19.67
N GLU A 186 -9.63 -29.00 -18.95
CA GLU A 186 -9.21 -30.37 -19.28
C GLU A 186 -10.38 -31.35 -19.23
N SER A 187 -11.24 -31.23 -18.21
CA SER A 187 -12.42 -32.08 -18.07
C SER A 187 -13.42 -31.81 -19.18
N PHE A 188 -13.63 -30.54 -19.53
CA PHE A 188 -14.48 -30.12 -20.64
C PHE A 188 -13.95 -30.66 -21.98
N GLY A 189 -12.65 -30.55 -22.24
CA GLY A 189 -12.02 -31.09 -23.45
C GLY A 189 -12.18 -32.61 -23.58
N ARG A 190 -12.23 -33.33 -22.45
CA ARG A 190 -12.54 -34.78 -22.39
C ARG A 190 -14.04 -35.10 -22.42
N LYS A 191 -14.92 -34.11 -22.59
CA LYS A 191 -16.39 -34.24 -22.49
C LYS A 191 -16.87 -34.75 -21.13
N ALA A 192 -16.03 -34.66 -20.10
CA ALA A 192 -16.40 -34.96 -18.72
C ALA A 192 -17.14 -33.76 -18.13
N TRP A 193 -18.35 -33.48 -18.63
CA TRP A 193 -19.08 -32.24 -18.37
C TRP A 193 -19.29 -31.98 -16.88
N GLN A 194 -19.72 -32.99 -16.12
CA GLN A 194 -19.94 -32.83 -14.68
C GLN A 194 -18.63 -32.49 -13.94
N ALA A 195 -17.52 -33.16 -14.27
CA ALA A 195 -16.22 -32.86 -13.67
C ALA A 195 -15.72 -31.44 -14.01
N ALA A 196 -16.07 -30.93 -15.20
CA ALA A 196 -15.80 -29.54 -15.58
C ALA A 196 -16.63 -28.56 -14.76
N ILE A 197 -17.95 -28.80 -14.65
CA ILE A 197 -18.88 -28.00 -13.84
C ILE A 197 -18.42 -27.95 -12.39
N ASP A 198 -18.06 -29.08 -11.79
CA ASP A 198 -17.63 -29.16 -10.39
C ASP A 198 -16.34 -28.35 -10.16
N SER A 199 -15.35 -28.51 -11.05
CA SER A 199 -14.07 -27.79 -10.95
C SER A 199 -14.26 -26.26 -11.07
N TRP A 200 -15.07 -25.82 -12.03
CA TRP A 200 -15.39 -24.40 -12.19
C TRP A 200 -16.30 -23.86 -11.09
N THR A 201 -17.18 -24.67 -10.51
CA THR A 201 -17.99 -24.26 -9.35
C THR A 201 -17.11 -23.99 -8.13
N LEU A 202 -16.09 -24.81 -7.89
CA LEU A 202 -15.08 -24.54 -6.87
C LEU A 202 -14.32 -23.24 -7.15
N ALA A 203 -13.90 -23.01 -8.41
CA ALA A 203 -13.26 -21.75 -8.81
C ALA A 203 -14.20 -20.55 -8.64
N GLN A 204 -15.50 -20.72 -8.92
CA GLN A 204 -16.53 -19.70 -8.78
C GLN A 204 -16.73 -19.28 -7.32
N ASN A 205 -16.67 -20.24 -6.39
CA ASN A 205 -16.77 -19.98 -4.95
C ASN A 205 -15.57 -19.17 -4.45
N MET A 206 -14.38 -19.35 -5.05
CA MET A 206 -13.19 -18.55 -4.74
C MET A 206 -13.29 -17.13 -5.30
N LYS A 207 -13.88 -16.95 -6.49
CA LYS A 207 -14.08 -15.64 -7.13
C LYS A 207 -15.52 -15.45 -7.65
N PRO A 208 -16.50 -15.14 -6.77
CA PRO A 208 -17.93 -15.05 -7.13
C PRO A 208 -18.29 -14.06 -8.25
N GLY A 209 -17.43 -13.06 -8.47
CA GLY A 209 -17.58 -12.04 -9.51
C GLY A 209 -16.97 -12.40 -10.88
N ASN A 210 -16.25 -13.52 -11.01
CA ASN A 210 -15.59 -13.88 -12.27
C ASN A 210 -16.64 -14.28 -13.34
N LYS A 211 -16.77 -13.48 -14.40
CA LYS A 211 -17.74 -13.70 -15.49
C LYS A 211 -17.37 -14.88 -16.38
N GLU A 212 -16.08 -15.12 -16.60
CA GLU A 212 -15.58 -16.20 -17.45
C GLU A 212 -15.92 -17.57 -16.84
N VAL A 213 -15.73 -17.73 -15.53
CA VAL A 213 -16.10 -18.97 -14.82
C VAL A 213 -17.60 -19.26 -14.95
N LYS A 214 -18.45 -18.23 -14.77
CA LYS A 214 -19.92 -18.37 -14.96
C LYS A 214 -20.26 -18.85 -16.36
N GLN A 215 -19.63 -18.26 -17.37
CA GLN A 215 -19.84 -18.64 -18.76
C GLN A 215 -19.41 -20.09 -19.01
N LYS A 216 -18.24 -20.51 -18.51
CA LYS A 216 -17.73 -21.87 -18.66
C LYS A 216 -18.66 -22.92 -18.01
N ILE A 217 -19.21 -22.63 -16.84
CA ILE A 217 -20.21 -23.48 -16.19
C ILE A 217 -21.46 -23.61 -17.07
N ALA A 218 -22.00 -22.50 -17.58
CA ALA A 218 -23.18 -22.52 -18.45
C ALA A 218 -22.93 -23.31 -19.75
N GLU A 219 -21.76 -23.12 -20.37
CA GLU A 219 -21.32 -23.87 -21.55
C GLU A 219 -21.28 -25.39 -21.27
N ALA A 220 -20.70 -25.82 -20.14
CA ALA A 220 -20.65 -27.23 -19.78
C ALA A 220 -22.03 -27.81 -19.45
N GLN A 221 -22.90 -27.05 -18.78
CA GLN A 221 -24.27 -27.47 -18.50
C GLN A 221 -25.06 -27.68 -19.78
N GLU A 222 -24.89 -26.80 -20.77
CA GLU A 222 -25.54 -26.95 -22.06
C GLU A 222 -25.02 -28.17 -22.82
N GLN A 223 -23.70 -28.38 -22.86
CA GLN A 223 -23.13 -29.59 -23.48
C GLN A 223 -23.59 -30.89 -22.80
N ALA A 224 -23.69 -30.89 -21.46
CA ALA A 224 -24.21 -32.03 -20.71
C ALA A 224 -25.65 -32.37 -21.11
N LYS A 225 -26.53 -31.36 -21.18
CA LYS A 225 -27.92 -31.54 -21.60
C LYS A 225 -28.03 -32.05 -23.03
N LEU A 226 -27.25 -31.49 -23.94
CA LEU A 226 -27.24 -31.91 -25.35
C LEU A 226 -26.77 -33.36 -25.50
N GLU A 227 -25.74 -33.78 -24.73
CA GLU A 227 -25.27 -35.16 -24.75
C GLU A 227 -26.28 -36.14 -24.15
N GLU A 228 -26.90 -35.79 -23.02
CA GLU A 228 -27.96 -36.58 -22.40
C GLU A 228 -29.17 -36.75 -23.35
N ALA A 229 -29.60 -35.67 -24.00
CA ALA A 229 -30.67 -35.73 -24.99
C ALA A 229 -30.30 -36.64 -26.17
N ARG A 230 -29.07 -36.56 -26.69
CA ARG A 230 -28.59 -37.45 -27.78
C ARG A 230 -28.61 -38.92 -27.36
N LYS A 231 -28.10 -39.25 -26.18
CA LYS A 231 -28.12 -40.62 -25.65
C LYS A 231 -29.54 -41.14 -25.45
N SER A 232 -30.46 -40.29 -24.99
CA SER A 232 -31.86 -40.68 -24.82
C SER A 232 -32.55 -41.01 -26.15
N VAL A 233 -32.28 -40.23 -27.20
CA VAL A 233 -32.80 -40.46 -28.56
C VAL A 233 -32.19 -41.72 -29.17
N GLU A 234 -30.87 -41.91 -29.01
CA GLU A 234 -30.18 -43.12 -29.47
C GLU A 234 -30.76 -44.38 -28.84
N LEU A 235 -30.99 -44.37 -27.52
CA LEU A 235 -31.61 -45.48 -26.79
C LEU A 235 -33.04 -45.77 -27.30
N GLN A 236 -33.84 -44.73 -27.54
CA GLN A 236 -35.19 -44.89 -28.11
C GLN A 236 -35.17 -45.49 -29.51
N ASN A 237 -34.22 -45.05 -30.35
CA ASN A 237 -34.05 -45.57 -31.71
C ASN A 237 -33.63 -47.05 -31.67
N GLU A 238 -32.69 -47.43 -30.79
CA GLU A 238 -32.28 -48.82 -30.60
C GLU A 238 -33.45 -49.70 -30.12
N GLN A 239 -34.24 -49.23 -29.16
CA GLN A 239 -35.42 -49.94 -28.68
C GLN A 239 -36.46 -50.13 -29.80
N THR A 240 -36.72 -49.09 -30.57
CA THR A 240 -37.65 -49.13 -31.71
C THR A 240 -37.17 -50.11 -32.77
N TYR A 241 -35.88 -50.09 -33.10
CA TYR A 241 -35.27 -51.02 -34.04
C TYR A 241 -35.40 -52.48 -33.58
N ARG A 242 -35.13 -52.77 -32.31
CA ARG A 242 -35.29 -54.13 -31.73
C ARG A 242 -36.73 -54.62 -31.81
N LEU A 243 -37.71 -53.75 -31.56
CA LEU A 243 -39.13 -54.10 -31.67
C LEU A 243 -39.54 -54.43 -33.12
N LEU A 244 -39.04 -53.66 -34.09
CA LEU A 244 -39.30 -53.91 -35.50
C LEU A 244 -38.71 -55.24 -35.98
N LEU A 245 -37.50 -55.59 -35.53
CA LEU A 245 -36.90 -56.90 -35.83
C LEU A 245 -37.72 -58.05 -35.22
N ALA A 246 -38.09 -57.95 -33.94
CA ALA A 246 -38.91 -58.98 -33.29
C ALA A 246 -40.28 -59.16 -33.96
N ALA A 247 -40.89 -58.05 -34.43
CA ALA A 247 -42.13 -58.10 -35.20
C ALA A 247 -41.94 -58.78 -36.56
N ALA A 248 -40.85 -58.48 -37.27
CA ALA A 248 -40.51 -59.12 -38.54
C ALA A 248 -40.27 -60.64 -38.38
N ASP A 249 -39.48 -61.04 -37.37
CA ASP A 249 -39.21 -62.45 -37.06
C ASP A 249 -40.51 -63.21 -36.74
N SER A 250 -41.39 -62.62 -35.93
CA SER A 250 -42.68 -63.22 -35.61
C SER A 250 -43.62 -63.36 -36.81
N LEU A 251 -43.50 -62.51 -37.83
CA LEU A 251 -44.27 -62.64 -39.06
C LEU A 251 -43.69 -63.75 -39.93
N PHE A 252 -42.37 -63.81 -40.06
CA PHE A 252 -41.68 -64.83 -40.85
C PHE A 252 -41.92 -66.25 -40.32
N SER A 253 -41.85 -66.46 -39.00
CA SER A 253 -42.08 -67.79 -38.39
C SER A 253 -43.54 -68.28 -38.42
N ARG A 254 -44.49 -67.45 -38.86
CA ARG A 254 -45.90 -67.86 -39.05
C ARG A 254 -46.22 -68.32 -40.47
N GLU A 255 -45.28 -68.13 -41.40
CA GLU A 255 -45.42 -68.54 -42.81
C GLU A 255 -44.78 -69.91 -43.11
N GLU A 256 -44.14 -70.57 -42.13
CA GLU A 256 -43.74 -71.99 -42.15
C GLU A 256 -44.80 -72.89 -41.48
#